data_AF-A0A1G7R025-F1
#
_entry.id   AF-A0A1G7R025-F1
#
_cell.length_a   1.000
_cell.length_b   1.000
_cell.length_c   1.000
_cell.angle_alpha   90.00
_cell.angle_beta   90.00
_cell.angle_gamma   90.00
#
_symmetry.space_group_name_H-M   'P 1'
#
loop_
_entity.id
_entity.type
_entity.pdbx_description
1 polymer ?
#
loop_
_entity_poly.entity_id
_entity_poly.type
_entity_poly.pdbx_seq_one_letter_code
_entity_poly.pdbx_strand_id
1 'polypeptide(L)' 'ARGMLLHLYTRIYFDDEAGNAGDSTLALVPADRRATLIARRNAGAGNVYTFDVHLQGDNETVFFDV' A
#
# COMPACT_ATOMS: atom_id res chain seq x y z
N ALA A 1 14.03 1.21 9.38
CA ALA A 1 15.20 1.86 8.75
C ALA A 1 16.05 2.53 9.83
N ARG A 2 17.33 2.82 9.56
CA ARG A 2 18.17 3.60 10.51
C ARG A 2 17.49 4.97 10.74
N GLY A 3 17.14 5.28 11.99
CA GLY A 3 16.46 6.52 12.36
C GLY A 3 14.95 6.42 12.60
N MET A 4 14.33 5.26 12.40
CA MET A 4 12.93 5.02 12.82
C MET A 4 12.90 4.50 14.26
N LEU A 5 12.27 5.27 15.16
CA LEU A 5 12.13 4.92 16.58
C LEU A 5 10.97 3.94 16.84
N LEU A 6 9.96 3.93 15.97
CA LEU A 6 8.78 3.07 16.04
C LEU A 6 8.67 2.22 14.77
N HIS A 7 8.09 1.03 14.90
CA HIS A 7 7.73 0.21 13.76
C HIS A 7 6.53 0.84 13.04
N LEU A 8 6.58 0.85 11.71
CA LEU A 8 5.46 1.27 10.89
C LEU A 8 4.78 0.04 10.31
N TYR A 9 3.47 -0.04 10.49
CA TYR A 9 2.64 -1.11 9.95
C TYR A 9 1.90 -0.61 8.72
N THR A 10 1.96 -1.36 7.62
CA THR A 10 1.18 -1.09 6.41
C THR A 10 0.62 -2.40 5.85
N ARG A 11 -0.21 -2.31 4.81
CA ARG A 11 -0.78 -3.45 4.10
C ARG A 11 -0.51 -3.31 2.60
N ILE A 12 -0.37 -4.44 1.94
CA ILE A 12 -0.24 -4.52 0.49
C ILE A 12 -1.54 -5.10 -0.06
N TYR A 13 -2.13 -4.40 -1.02
CA TYR A 13 -3.24 -4.84 -1.84
C TYR A 13 -2.75 -5.04 -3.28
N PHE A 14 -3.46 -5.82 -4.09
CA PHE A 14 -3.05 -6.12 -5.47
C PHE A 14 -3.98 -5.41 -6.46
N ASP A 15 -3.42 -4.84 -7.52
CA ASP A 15 -4.18 -4.05 -8.50
C ASP A 15 -5.21 -4.86 -9.32
N ASP A 16 -5.03 -6.18 -9.40
CA ASP A 16 -5.92 -7.12 -10.08
C ASP A 16 -6.92 -7.82 -9.15
N GLU A 17 -6.98 -7.44 -7.87
CA GLU A 17 -7.86 -8.08 -6.89
C GLU A 17 -9.21 -7.34 -6.75
N ALA A 18 -10.30 -8.01 -7.15
CA ALA A 18 -11.65 -7.47 -7.04
C ALA A 18 -12.10 -7.30 -5.58
N GLY A 19 -11.54 -8.10 -4.66
CA GLY A 19 -11.83 -8.03 -3.22
C GLY A 19 -11.52 -6.67 -2.58
N ASN A 20 -10.63 -5.88 -3.17
CA ASN A 20 -10.26 -4.54 -2.66
C ASN A 20 -11.48 -3.62 -2.49
N ALA A 21 -12.48 -3.71 -3.37
CA ALA A 21 -13.65 -2.83 -3.34
C ALA A 21 -14.54 -3.06 -2.09
N GLY A 22 -14.52 -4.26 -1.53
CA GLY A 22 -15.29 -4.62 -0.33
C GLY A 22 -14.48 -4.65 0.96
N ASP A 23 -13.17 -4.38 0.91
CA ASP A 23 -12.31 -4.47 2.09
C ASP A 23 -12.58 -3.32 3.06
N SER A 24 -13.01 -3.66 4.28
CA SER A 24 -13.38 -2.67 5.29
C SER A 24 -12.18 -1.87 5.80
N THR A 25 -10.97 -2.42 5.78
CA THR A 25 -9.77 -1.69 6.21
C THR A 25 -9.36 -0.67 5.14
N LEU A 26 -9.36 -1.06 3.87
CA LEU A 26 -9.07 -0.15 2.75
C LEU A 26 -10.13 0.95 2.63
N ALA A 27 -11.39 0.64 2.95
CA ALA A 27 -12.48 1.62 2.98
C ALA A 27 -12.25 2.77 3.98
N LEU A 28 -11.53 2.52 5.09
CA LEU A 28 -11.16 3.55 6.07
C LEU A 28 -10.09 4.51 5.56
N VAL A 29 -9.34 4.13 4.52
CA VAL A 29 -8.30 4.98 3.93
C VAL A 29 -8.94 6.00 2.99
N PRO A 30 -8.57 7.29 3.08
CA PRO A 30 -8.99 8.32 2.11
C PRO A 30 -8.74 7.88 0.67
N ALA A 31 -9.72 8.11 -0.21
CA ALA A 31 -9.71 7.54 -1.56
C ALA A 31 -8.49 7.95 -2.39
N ASP A 32 -8.05 9.18 -2.24
CA ASP A 32 -6.84 9.76 -2.85
C ASP A 32 -5.55 9.07 -2.41
N ARG A 33 -5.53 8.48 -1.20
CA ARG A 33 -4.36 7.80 -0.64
C ARG A 33 -4.36 6.28 -0.82
N ARG A 34 -5.49 5.67 -1.18
CA ARG A 34 -5.58 4.20 -1.37
C ARG A 34 -4.55 3.67 -2.36
N ALA A 35 -4.23 4.45 -3.40
CA ALA A 35 -3.26 4.06 -4.42
C ALA A 35 -1.86 3.74 -3.85
N THR A 36 -1.48 4.33 -2.71
CA THR A 36 -0.18 4.08 -2.06
C THR A 36 -0.10 2.71 -1.38
N LEU A 37 -1.22 1.99 -1.29
CA LEU A 37 -1.32 0.65 -0.72
C LEU A 37 -1.48 -0.44 -1.79
N ILE A 38 -1.61 -0.07 -3.08
CA ILE A 38 -1.85 -1.00 -4.18
C ILE A 38 -0.53 -1.33 -4.88
N ALA A 39 -0.09 -2.57 -4.78
CA ALA A 39 0.99 -3.12 -5.58
C ALA A 39 0.55 -3.32 -7.02
N ARG A 40 1.44 -2.97 -7.96
CA ARG A 40 1.18 -3.05 -9.41
C ARG A 40 1.79 -4.30 -10.00
N ARG A 41 0.99 -5.07 -10.75
CA ARG A 41 1.50 -6.23 -11.47
C ARG A 41 2.47 -5.79 -12.57
N ASN A 42 3.65 -6.41 -12.61
CA ASN A 42 4.63 -6.13 -13.65
C ASN A 42 4.23 -6.85 -14.95
N ALA A 43 3.81 -6.08 -15.95
CA ALA A 43 3.41 -6.59 -17.25
C ALA A 43 4.62 -7.19 -17.99
N GLY A 44 4.75 -8.52 -17.94
CA GLY A 44 5.83 -9.25 -18.61
C GLY A 44 6.66 -10.15 -17.68
N ALA A 45 6.50 -10.02 -16.36
CA ALA A 45 7.25 -10.79 -15.37
C ALA A 45 6.42 -11.85 -14.62
N GLY A 46 5.28 -12.29 -15.18
CA GLY A 46 4.41 -13.29 -14.53
C GLY A 46 3.72 -12.77 -13.27
N ASN A 47 3.76 -13.53 -12.17
CA ASN A 47 3.17 -13.16 -10.86
C ASN A 47 4.12 -12.31 -10.02
N VAL A 48 4.67 -11.24 -10.62
CA VAL A 48 5.54 -10.29 -9.93
C VAL A 48 4.81 -8.96 -9.78
N TYR A 49 4.87 -8.40 -8.58
CA TYR A 49 4.27 -7.12 -8.24
C TYR A 49 5.31 -6.19 -7.65
N THR A 50 5.18 -4.90 -7.97
CA THR A 50 6.02 -3.85 -7.39
C THR A 50 5.18 -3.03 -6.40
N PHE A 51 5.74 -2.83 -5.21
CA PHE A 51 5.17 -2.02 -4.15
C PHE A 51 6.24 -1.10 -3.57
N ASP A 52 6.12 0.18 -3.86
CA ASP A 52 7.05 1.20 -3.38
C ASP A 52 6.58 1.73 -2.02
N VAL A 53 7.50 1.74 -1.05
CA VAL A 53 7.25 2.28 0.29
C VAL A 53 7.91 3.64 0.42
N HIS A 54 7.09 4.68 0.48
CA HIS A 54 7.52 6.05 0.72
C HIS A 54 7.30 6.42 2.18
N LEU A 55 8.39 6.68 2.91
CA LEU A 55 8.30 7.01 4.34
C LEU A 55 7.81 8.44 4.63
N GLN A 56 7.93 9.35 3.65
CA GLN A 56 7.53 10.74 3.77
C GLN A 56 7.37 11.38 2.38
N GLY A 57 6.55 12.43 2.28
CA GLY A 57 6.42 13.29 1.10
C GLY A 57 5.06 13.16 0.43
N ASP A 58 4.93 13.68 -0.80
CA ASP A 58 3.64 13.77 -1.49
C ASP A 58 3.02 12.39 -1.80
N ASN A 59 3.85 11.35 -1.93
CA ASN A 59 3.44 9.97 -2.20
C ASN A 59 3.64 9.05 -0.99
N GLU A 60 3.69 9.60 0.23
CA GLU A 60 3.88 8.81 1.45
C GLU A 60 2.96 7.59 1.49
N THR A 61 3.45 6.44 1.94
CA THR A 61 2.65 5.23 2.12
C THR A 61 1.76 5.37 3.34
N VAL A 62 0.52 4.89 3.28
CA VAL A 62 -0.36 4.88 4.45
C VAL A 62 0.16 3.86 5.47
N PHE A 63 0.31 4.31 6.72
CA PHE A 63 0.67 3.47 7.87
C PHE A 63 -0.48 3.44 8.88
N PHE A 64 -0.67 2.29 9.52
CA PHE A 64 -1.73 2.05 10.50
C PHE A 64 -1.15 2.03 11.91
N ASP A 65 -1.94 2.49 12.87
CA ASP A 65 -1.72 2.28 14.30
C ASP A 65 -2.39 0.97 14.71
N VAL A 66 -1.67 0.09 15.42
CA VAL A 66 -2.07 -1.31 15.70
C VAL A 66 -1.83 -1.66 17.16
#